data_AF-A0A964AHI7-F1
#
_entry.id   AF-A0A964AHI7-F1
#
_cell.length_a   1.000
_cell.length_b   1.000
_cell.length_c   1.000
_cell.angle_alpha   90.00
_cell.angle_beta   90.00
_cell.angle_gamma   90.00
#
_symmetry.space_group_name_H-M   'P 1'
#
loop_
_entity.id
_entity.type
_entity.pdbx_description
1 polymer ?
#
loop_
_entity_poly.entity_id
_entity_poly.type
_entity_poly.pdbx_seq_one_letter_code
_entity_poly.pdbx_strand_id
1 'polypeptide(L)'
;MFRKILPLALTLTVFGCTDKAEDDTGGTDDTSVADDSAEVSLYEQLGGEEAINALTDAFLANVGNDTRINWMFANADFTNLKTQLHDQLCAASGGGCTYGGLDMATAHAGMAITDDQFNALVEDLLAALDALGIPYALDGSEPIDPLLEALVGMQGDIVEDADGTGVYFNRLGGYGTVRVLVQTFLGHVGDDSRINGFFATTDLQDLEDKLVEQICEATDGYCVYTGADMVTAHAGLCISDSDFDALVEDLLAACDDLGVPYALDGSEEIDGLLLALAGMRGDIVENCN
;
A
#
# COMPACT_ATOMS: atom_id res chain seq x y z
N MET A 1 0.63 -1.85 -23.75
CA MET A 1 -0.18 -3.05 -24.10
C MET A 1 -0.10 -3.96 -22.89
N PHE A 2 -1.17 -4.01 -22.09
CA PHE A 2 -1.21 -4.77 -20.84
C PHE A 2 -1.22 -6.28 -21.12
N ARG A 3 -0.26 -7.00 -20.55
CA ARG A 3 -0.23 -8.46 -20.55
C ARG A 3 -0.74 -8.90 -19.17
N LYS A 4 -2.04 -9.19 -19.08
CA LYS A 4 -2.65 -9.76 -17.87
C LYS A 4 -1.94 -11.07 -17.53
N ILE A 5 -1.40 -11.16 -16.33
CA ILE A 5 -0.82 -12.39 -15.77
C ILE A 5 -1.98 -13.37 -15.54
N LEU A 6 -1.93 -14.52 -16.20
CA LEU A 6 -2.93 -15.58 -16.08
C LEU A 6 -2.28 -16.78 -15.37
N PRO A 7 -2.89 -17.38 -14.33
CA PRO A 7 -2.26 -18.47 -13.59
C PRO A 7 -2.21 -19.74 -14.45
N LEU A 8 -1.00 -20.27 -14.66
CA LEU A 8 -0.75 -21.48 -15.44
C LEU A 8 -1.02 -22.71 -14.56
N ALA A 9 -2.14 -23.39 -14.80
CA ALA A 9 -2.46 -24.67 -14.16
C ALA A 9 -1.62 -25.81 -14.77
N LEU A 10 -0.57 -26.23 -14.06
CA LEU A 10 0.29 -27.36 -14.44
C LEU A 10 -0.40 -28.69 -14.10
N THR A 11 -0.82 -29.43 -15.12
CA THR A 11 -1.40 -30.78 -14.97
C THR A 11 -0.29 -31.84 -14.94
N LEU A 12 -0.02 -32.39 -13.75
CA LEU A 12 0.95 -33.45 -13.52
C LEU A 12 0.42 -34.79 -14.08
N THR A 13 1.09 -35.33 -15.10
CA THR A 13 0.81 -36.68 -15.61
C THR A 13 1.90 -37.64 -15.10
N VAL A 14 1.52 -38.57 -14.23
CA VAL A 14 2.42 -39.61 -13.71
C VAL A 14 2.51 -40.75 -14.73
N PHE A 15 3.70 -40.99 -15.29
CA PHE A 15 4.03 -42.26 -15.96
C PHE A 15 4.90 -43.10 -15.03
N GLY A 16 4.44 -44.32 -14.74
CA GLY A 16 5.12 -45.28 -13.86
C GLY A 16 6.34 -45.92 -14.51
N CYS A 17 7.39 -46.11 -13.70
CA CYS A 17 8.57 -46.90 -14.04
C CYS A 17 8.31 -48.41 -13.87
N THR A 18 8.94 -49.23 -14.72
CA THR A 18 9.06 -50.68 -14.54
C THR A 18 10.54 -51.04 -14.35
N ASP A 19 10.83 -51.87 -13.35
CA ASP A 19 12.15 -52.36 -12.96
C ASP A 19 12.87 -53.19 -14.04
N LYS A 20 14.21 -53.08 -14.07
CA LYS A 20 15.10 -54.23 -14.28
C LYS A 20 16.49 -53.95 -13.69
N ALA A 21 16.87 -54.78 -12.72
CA ALA A 21 18.21 -54.88 -12.15
C ALA A 21 19.13 -55.73 -13.03
N GLU A 22 20.39 -55.30 -13.19
CA GLU A 22 21.55 -56.16 -13.48
C GLU A 22 22.79 -55.64 -12.72
N ASP A 23 23.55 -56.61 -12.20
CA ASP A 23 24.73 -56.55 -11.33
C ASP A 23 26.01 -56.54 -12.18
N ASP A 24 26.97 -55.64 -11.91
CA ASP A 24 28.37 -55.85 -12.32
C ASP A 24 29.36 -55.11 -11.40
N THR A 25 30.41 -55.83 -11.05
CA THR A 25 31.47 -55.49 -10.09
C THR A 25 32.68 -54.90 -10.81
N GLY A 26 33.25 -53.79 -10.30
CA GLY A 26 34.58 -53.35 -10.73
C GLY A 26 34.93 -51.95 -10.24
N GLY A 27 35.87 -51.85 -9.30
CA GLY A 27 36.37 -50.57 -8.81
C GLY A 27 37.37 -49.92 -9.76
N THR A 28 37.31 -48.59 -9.82
CA THR A 28 38.46 -47.71 -10.06
C THR A 28 38.18 -46.37 -9.38
N ASP A 29 39.15 -45.96 -8.59
CA ASP A 29 39.48 -44.61 -8.15
C ASP A 29 39.07 -43.55 -9.20
N ASP A 30 38.01 -42.79 -8.94
CA ASP A 30 37.69 -41.58 -9.68
C ASP A 30 37.65 -40.43 -8.67
N THR A 31 38.71 -39.65 -8.72
CA THR A 31 38.88 -38.43 -7.96
C THR A 31 37.77 -37.50 -8.39
N SER A 32 36.76 -37.32 -7.54
CA SER A 32 35.74 -36.29 -7.73
C SER A 32 36.44 -34.94 -7.78
N VAL A 33 36.69 -34.46 -9.00
CA VAL A 33 36.95 -33.04 -9.23
C VAL A 33 35.64 -32.36 -8.86
N ALA A 34 35.57 -31.86 -7.63
CA ALA A 34 34.57 -30.90 -7.23
C ALA A 34 34.72 -29.73 -8.21
N ASP A 35 33.69 -29.57 -9.05
CA ASP A 35 33.46 -28.37 -9.83
C ASP A 35 33.20 -27.24 -8.83
N ASP A 36 34.28 -26.61 -8.39
CA ASP A 36 34.30 -25.43 -7.52
C ASP A 36 34.27 -24.17 -8.39
N SER A 37 33.33 -24.14 -9.35
CA SER A 37 32.87 -22.88 -9.91
C SER A 37 31.74 -22.40 -9.00
N ALA A 38 32.11 -21.61 -7.98
CA ALA A 38 31.12 -20.80 -7.28
C ALA A 38 30.41 -19.95 -8.34
N GLU A 39 29.17 -20.31 -8.66
CA GLU A 39 28.29 -19.55 -9.53
C GLU A 39 28.30 -18.09 -9.05
N VAL A 40 28.68 -17.17 -9.96
CA VAL A 40 28.73 -15.72 -9.69
C VAL A 40 27.37 -15.30 -9.15
N SER A 41 27.31 -14.64 -8.00
CA SER A 41 26.02 -14.32 -7.37
C SER A 41 25.22 -13.35 -8.24
N LEU A 42 23.89 -13.34 -8.12
CA LEU A 42 23.06 -12.36 -8.83
C LEU A 42 23.51 -10.93 -8.49
N TYR A 43 23.90 -10.68 -7.25
CA TYR A 43 24.48 -9.42 -6.80
C TYR A 43 25.68 -9.02 -7.67
N GLU A 44 26.64 -9.93 -7.89
CA GLU A 44 27.79 -9.68 -8.76
C GLU A 44 27.38 -9.51 -10.24
N GLN A 45 26.41 -10.30 -10.72
CA GLN A 45 25.88 -10.20 -12.10
C GLN A 45 25.19 -8.86 -12.37
N LEU A 46 24.50 -8.29 -11.37
CA LEU A 46 23.83 -6.99 -11.48
C LEU A 46 24.80 -5.80 -11.43
N GLY A 47 26.04 -6.00 -10.99
CA GLY A 47 27.03 -4.93 -10.80
C GLY A 47 27.33 -4.57 -9.34
N GLY A 48 26.88 -5.41 -8.41
CA GLY A 48 27.16 -5.31 -6.99
C GLY A 48 26.53 -4.09 -6.31
N GLU A 49 27.24 -3.55 -5.33
CA GLU A 49 26.74 -2.49 -4.42
C GLU A 49 26.21 -1.26 -5.15
N GLU A 50 26.89 -0.85 -6.21
CA GLU A 50 26.49 0.33 -6.98
C GLU A 50 25.13 0.10 -7.67
N ALA A 51 24.91 -1.09 -8.22
CA ALA A 51 23.66 -1.45 -8.88
C ALA A 51 22.51 -1.61 -7.88
N ILE A 52 22.74 -2.24 -6.71
CA ILE A 52 21.69 -2.38 -5.68
C ILE A 52 21.29 -1.02 -5.12
N ASN A 53 22.24 -0.12 -4.86
CA ASN A 53 21.92 1.25 -4.44
C ASN A 53 21.14 2.01 -5.52
N ALA A 54 21.56 1.93 -6.78
CA ALA A 54 20.85 2.57 -7.89
C ALA A 54 19.42 2.03 -8.06
N LEU A 55 19.23 0.71 -7.94
CA LEU A 55 17.92 0.08 -8.01
C LEU A 55 17.03 0.51 -6.84
N THR A 56 17.56 0.50 -5.62
CA THR A 56 16.83 0.94 -4.41
C THR A 56 16.38 2.40 -4.54
N ASP A 57 17.26 3.28 -5.02
CA ASP A 57 16.96 4.69 -5.21
C ASP A 57 15.91 4.94 -6.31
N ALA A 58 16.05 4.28 -7.45
CA ALA A 58 15.08 4.39 -8.54
C ALA A 58 13.70 3.84 -8.12
N PHE A 59 13.67 2.72 -7.41
CA PHE A 59 12.44 2.12 -6.93
C PHE A 59 11.71 3.03 -5.94
N LEU A 60 12.39 3.53 -4.90
CA LEU A 60 11.76 4.45 -3.94
C LEU A 60 11.35 5.78 -4.56
N ALA A 61 12.07 6.25 -5.59
CA ALA A 61 11.65 7.41 -6.36
C ALA A 61 10.34 7.16 -7.13
N ASN A 62 10.15 5.97 -7.69
CA ASN A 62 8.88 5.59 -8.34
C ASN A 62 7.74 5.54 -7.30
N VAL A 63 7.95 4.85 -6.17
CA VAL A 63 6.97 4.76 -5.07
C VAL A 63 6.57 6.14 -4.57
N GLY A 64 7.51 7.07 -4.38
CA GLY A 64 7.21 8.44 -3.95
C GLY A 64 6.34 9.23 -4.93
N ASN A 65 6.39 8.89 -6.22
CA ASN A 65 5.61 9.53 -7.28
C ASN A 65 4.31 8.79 -7.63
N ASP A 66 4.13 7.55 -7.17
CA ASP A 66 2.92 6.78 -7.44
C ASP A 66 1.78 7.19 -6.50
N THR A 67 0.87 8.02 -7.03
CA THR A 67 -0.33 8.49 -6.32
C THR A 67 -1.27 7.37 -5.84
N ARG A 68 -1.10 6.13 -6.31
CA ARG A 68 -1.89 4.98 -5.84
C ARG A 68 -1.46 4.52 -4.44
N ILE A 69 -0.17 4.65 -4.11
CA ILE A 69 0.42 4.05 -2.90
C ILE A 69 1.30 4.99 -2.09
N ASN A 70 1.74 6.13 -2.62
CA ASN A 70 2.69 7.01 -1.94
C ASN A 70 2.20 7.51 -0.57
N TRP A 71 0.89 7.67 -0.41
CA TRP A 71 0.24 8.04 0.85
C TRP A 71 0.51 7.06 1.98
N MET A 72 0.69 5.77 1.68
CA MET A 72 1.01 4.72 2.67
C MET A 72 2.39 4.92 3.29
N PHE A 73 3.26 5.66 2.62
CA PHE A 73 4.64 5.94 3.04
C PHE A 73 4.82 7.34 3.64
N ALA A 74 3.75 8.15 3.73
CA ALA A 74 3.84 9.55 4.18
C ALA A 74 4.45 9.70 5.59
N ASN A 75 4.24 8.70 6.46
CA ASN A 75 4.77 8.67 7.83
C ASN A 75 5.96 7.71 8.01
N ALA A 76 6.48 7.13 6.93
CA ALA A 76 7.61 6.21 7.01
C ALA A 76 8.91 6.96 7.37
N ASP A 77 9.74 6.36 8.22
CA ASP A 77 11.15 6.77 8.32
C ASP A 77 11.85 6.36 7.03
N PHE A 78 11.91 7.29 6.07
CA PHE A 78 12.44 7.02 4.74
C PHE A 78 13.92 6.59 4.76
N THR A 79 14.70 7.05 5.75
CA THR A 79 16.11 6.64 5.87
C THR A 79 16.19 5.18 6.28
N ASN A 80 15.40 4.79 7.28
CA ASN A 80 15.29 3.40 7.68
C ASN A 80 14.71 2.53 6.57
N LEU A 81 13.61 2.94 5.93
CA LEU A 81 12.98 2.23 4.81
C LEU A 81 13.98 1.95 3.69
N LYS A 82 14.75 2.96 3.27
CA LYS A 82 15.78 2.80 2.23
C LYS A 82 16.83 1.77 2.65
N THR A 83 17.30 1.81 3.89
CA THR A 83 18.28 0.86 4.42
C THR A 83 17.71 -0.57 4.40
N GLN A 84 16.48 -0.74 4.86
CA GLN A 84 15.81 -2.04 4.92
C GLN A 84 15.57 -2.65 3.54
N LEU A 85 15.14 -1.82 2.58
CA LEU A 85 14.91 -2.25 1.20
C LEU A 85 16.21 -2.58 0.48
N HIS A 86 17.26 -1.78 0.69
CA HIS A 86 18.61 -2.08 0.21
C HIS A 86 19.06 -3.46 0.71
N ASP A 87 18.96 -3.70 2.02
CA ASP A 87 19.42 -4.95 2.64
C ASP A 87 18.61 -6.16 2.17
N GLN A 88 17.30 -6.01 1.91
CA GLN A 88 16.50 -7.05 1.28
C GLN A 88 16.98 -7.38 -0.13
N LEU A 89 17.17 -6.37 -1.00
CA LEU A 89 17.62 -6.56 -2.38
C LEU A 89 19.03 -7.15 -2.43
N CYS A 90 19.94 -6.66 -1.59
CA CYS A 90 21.30 -7.18 -1.47
C CYS A 90 21.30 -8.63 -0.99
N ALA A 91 20.57 -8.97 0.07
CA ALA A 91 20.51 -10.34 0.59
C ALA A 91 19.82 -11.30 -0.41
N ALA A 92 18.70 -10.89 -1.02
CA ALA A 92 17.96 -11.70 -1.98
C ALA A 92 18.75 -11.98 -3.27
N SER A 93 19.63 -11.06 -3.67
CA SER A 93 20.52 -11.26 -4.82
C SER A 93 21.79 -12.06 -4.48
N GLY A 94 21.93 -12.57 -3.26
CA GLY A 94 23.12 -13.34 -2.84
C GLY A 94 24.34 -12.47 -2.55
N GLY A 95 24.13 -11.19 -2.22
CA GLY A 95 25.15 -10.31 -1.67
C GLY A 95 25.50 -10.66 -0.21
N GLY A 96 26.44 -9.93 0.36
CA GLY A 96 26.91 -10.14 1.74
C GLY A 96 26.07 -9.48 2.84
N CYS A 97 24.97 -8.81 2.48
CA CYS A 97 24.11 -8.11 3.44
C CYS A 97 23.21 -9.07 4.21
N THR A 98 22.70 -8.62 5.35
CA THR A 98 21.72 -9.37 6.14
C THR A 98 20.54 -8.46 6.43
N TYR A 99 19.35 -8.87 6.00
CA TYR A 99 18.13 -8.17 6.37
C TYR A 99 17.85 -8.33 7.87
N GLY A 100 17.94 -7.23 8.61
CA GLY A 100 17.72 -7.19 10.06
C GLY A 100 16.35 -6.71 10.50
N GLY A 101 15.44 -6.49 9.54
CA GLY A 101 14.09 -5.99 9.80
C GLY A 101 13.09 -7.02 10.32
N LEU A 102 11.86 -6.54 10.47
CA LEU A 102 10.69 -7.38 10.76
C LEU A 102 10.41 -8.30 9.57
N ASP A 103 9.86 -9.48 9.83
CA ASP A 103 9.28 -10.29 8.76
C ASP A 103 8.13 -9.55 8.06
N MET A 104 7.81 -9.95 6.82
CA MET A 104 6.86 -9.21 5.98
C MET A 104 5.45 -9.18 6.56
N ALA A 105 5.01 -10.25 7.23
CA ALA A 105 3.73 -10.28 7.91
C ALA A 105 3.70 -9.30 9.08
N THR A 106 4.69 -9.33 9.96
CA THR A 106 4.75 -8.41 11.11
C THR A 106 4.93 -6.95 10.68
N ALA A 107 5.69 -6.69 9.61
CA ALA A 107 5.93 -5.34 9.10
C ALA A 107 4.66 -4.69 8.52
N HIS A 108 3.77 -5.48 7.92
CA HIS A 108 2.58 -4.98 7.21
C HIS A 108 1.25 -5.31 7.91
N ALA A 109 1.30 -5.90 9.11
CA ALA A 109 0.13 -6.30 9.86
C ALA A 109 -0.80 -5.10 10.16
N GLY A 110 -2.09 -5.27 9.87
CA GLY A 110 -3.13 -4.26 10.09
C GLY A 110 -3.11 -3.10 9.09
N MET A 111 -2.33 -3.20 8.01
CA MET A 111 -2.30 -2.18 6.96
C MET A 111 -3.44 -2.34 5.96
N ALA A 112 -4.13 -3.49 5.94
CA ALA A 112 -5.22 -3.77 5.01
C ALA A 112 -4.82 -3.55 3.54
N ILE A 113 -3.58 -3.93 3.20
CA ILE A 113 -3.03 -3.78 1.85
C ILE A 113 -3.85 -4.64 0.90
N THR A 114 -4.25 -4.05 -0.24
CA THR A 114 -4.99 -4.73 -1.31
C THR A 114 -4.06 -5.30 -2.37
N ASP A 115 -4.58 -6.21 -3.21
CA ASP A 115 -3.83 -6.72 -4.37
C ASP A 115 -3.41 -5.58 -5.31
N ASP A 116 -4.30 -4.61 -5.53
CA ASP A 116 -4.02 -3.46 -6.42
C ASP A 116 -2.87 -2.58 -5.89
N GLN A 117 -2.80 -2.37 -4.58
CA GLN A 117 -1.73 -1.61 -3.94
C GLN A 117 -0.39 -2.37 -3.99
N PHE A 118 -0.41 -3.68 -3.70
CA PHE A 118 0.78 -4.51 -3.82
C PHE A 118 1.29 -4.57 -5.26
N ASN A 119 0.38 -4.73 -6.23
CA ASN A 119 0.74 -4.74 -7.65
C ASN A 119 1.32 -3.40 -8.11
N ALA A 120 0.80 -2.27 -7.61
CA ALA A 120 1.38 -0.96 -7.89
C ALA A 120 2.85 -0.87 -7.42
N LEU A 121 3.16 -1.39 -6.23
CA LEU A 121 4.54 -1.47 -5.73
C LEU A 121 5.44 -2.34 -6.64
N VAL A 122 4.93 -3.48 -7.11
CA VAL A 122 5.66 -4.34 -8.06
C VAL A 122 5.90 -3.60 -9.38
N GLU A 123 4.91 -2.89 -9.91
CA GLU A 123 5.04 -2.06 -11.11
C GLU A 123 6.12 -0.98 -10.96
N ASP A 124 6.21 -0.34 -9.79
CA ASP A 124 7.23 0.65 -9.48
C ASP A 124 8.65 0.06 -9.48
N LEU A 125 8.83 -1.18 -9.00
CA LEU A 125 10.09 -1.90 -9.09
C LEU A 125 10.44 -2.24 -10.55
N LEU A 126 9.48 -2.72 -11.34
CA LEU A 126 9.70 -3.03 -12.75
C LEU A 126 10.09 -1.77 -13.54
N ALA A 127 9.45 -0.63 -13.25
CA ALA A 127 9.82 0.66 -13.84
C ALA A 127 11.25 1.10 -13.46
N ALA A 128 11.72 0.76 -12.25
CA ALA A 128 13.09 1.03 -11.84
C ALA A 128 14.10 0.15 -12.60
N LEU A 129 13.79 -1.13 -12.80
CA LEU A 129 14.60 -2.04 -13.63
C LEU A 129 14.67 -1.53 -15.08
N ASP A 130 13.54 -1.11 -15.65
CA ASP A 130 13.48 -0.54 -17.00
C ASP A 130 14.34 0.72 -17.13
N ALA A 131 14.30 1.62 -16.14
CA ALA A 131 15.09 2.85 -16.12
C ALA A 131 16.61 2.59 -16.04
N LEU A 132 17.01 1.49 -15.40
CA LEU A 132 18.40 1.07 -15.29
C LEU A 132 18.86 0.15 -16.44
N GLY A 133 17.94 -0.24 -17.32
CA GLY A 133 18.23 -1.15 -18.43
C GLY A 133 18.53 -2.59 -17.99
N ILE A 134 17.99 -3.02 -16.85
CA ILE A 134 18.11 -4.38 -16.35
C ILE A 134 16.99 -5.23 -16.97
N PRO A 135 17.29 -6.20 -17.84
CA PRO A 135 16.27 -7.03 -18.49
C PRO A 135 15.60 -7.97 -17.49
N TYR A 136 14.30 -8.20 -17.68
CA TYR A 136 13.48 -9.17 -16.95
C TYR A 136 12.47 -9.83 -17.89
N ALA A 137 12.03 -11.05 -17.57
CA ALA A 137 11.07 -11.80 -18.39
C ALA A 137 9.90 -12.40 -17.59
N LEU A 138 10.03 -12.51 -16.25
CA LEU A 138 9.06 -13.14 -15.35
C LEU A 138 8.75 -14.61 -15.72
N ASP A 139 9.64 -15.26 -16.45
CA ASP A 139 9.54 -16.68 -16.84
C ASP A 139 10.77 -17.50 -16.43
N GLY A 140 11.67 -16.89 -15.67
CA GLY A 140 12.90 -17.48 -15.15
C GLY A 140 14.05 -17.45 -16.14
N SER A 141 13.89 -16.79 -17.30
CA SER A 141 14.95 -16.71 -18.32
C SER A 141 15.96 -15.59 -18.09
N GLU A 142 15.62 -14.59 -17.27
CA GLU A 142 16.51 -13.48 -16.94
C GLU A 142 17.09 -13.61 -15.52
N PRO A 143 18.34 -13.18 -15.27
CA PRO A 143 18.97 -13.32 -13.96
C PRO A 143 18.21 -12.67 -12.80
N ILE A 144 17.47 -11.59 -13.03
CA ILE A 144 16.70 -10.87 -12.01
C ILE A 144 15.37 -11.55 -11.67
N ASP A 145 14.86 -12.46 -12.51
CA ASP A 145 13.54 -13.07 -12.34
C ASP A 145 13.35 -13.74 -10.97
N PRO A 146 14.34 -14.46 -10.38
CA PRO A 146 14.21 -15.02 -9.03
C PRO A 146 13.96 -13.97 -7.93
N LEU A 147 14.49 -12.75 -8.07
CA LEU A 147 14.23 -11.67 -7.12
C LEU A 147 12.78 -11.15 -7.25
N LEU A 148 12.27 -11.09 -8.48
CA LEU A 148 10.87 -10.73 -8.76
C LEU A 148 9.91 -11.83 -8.27
N GLU A 149 10.26 -13.10 -8.47
CA GLU A 149 9.52 -14.24 -7.92
C GLU A 149 9.51 -14.24 -6.39
N ALA A 150 10.63 -13.92 -5.75
CA ALA A 150 10.71 -13.79 -4.29
C ALA A 150 9.78 -12.68 -3.77
N LEU A 151 9.75 -11.52 -4.44
CA LEU A 151 8.84 -10.43 -4.10
C LEU A 151 7.38 -10.89 -4.23
N VAL A 152 6.99 -11.49 -5.35
CA VAL A 152 5.63 -12.03 -5.54
C VAL A 152 5.29 -13.09 -4.48
N GLY A 153 6.26 -13.90 -4.08
CA GLY A 153 6.12 -14.86 -2.99
C GLY A 153 5.78 -14.22 -1.63
N MET A 154 6.18 -12.97 -1.39
CA MET A 154 5.87 -12.22 -0.17
C MET A 154 4.44 -11.69 -0.15
N GLN A 155 3.71 -11.71 -1.28
CA GLN A 155 2.35 -11.15 -1.36
C GLN A 155 1.42 -11.74 -0.29
N GLY A 156 1.52 -13.06 -0.03
CA GLY A 156 0.69 -13.74 0.96
C GLY A 156 0.96 -13.33 2.42
N ASP A 157 2.13 -12.75 2.70
CA ASP A 157 2.47 -12.19 4.02
C ASP A 157 2.07 -10.71 4.12
N ILE A 158 1.88 -10.00 3.00
CA ILE A 158 1.70 -8.54 2.97
C ILE A 158 0.23 -8.15 2.73
N VAL A 159 -0.45 -8.84 1.82
CA VAL A 159 -1.84 -8.52 1.44
C VAL A 159 -2.80 -9.09 2.48
N GLU A 160 -3.58 -8.21 3.09
CA GLU A 160 -4.57 -8.57 4.13
C GLU A 160 -6.01 -8.35 3.67
N ASP A 161 -6.24 -7.53 2.64
CA ASP A 161 -7.56 -7.20 2.09
C ASP A 161 -7.53 -7.25 0.55
N ALA A 162 -7.24 -8.44 0.01
CA ALA A 162 -6.91 -8.65 -1.40
C ALA A 162 -7.90 -8.00 -2.39
N ASP A 163 -9.21 -8.17 -2.15
CA ASP A 163 -10.27 -7.61 -3.01
C ASP A 163 -10.77 -6.23 -2.57
N GLY A 164 -10.21 -5.68 -1.50
CA GLY A 164 -10.58 -4.37 -0.94
C GLY A 164 -11.97 -4.36 -0.31
N THR A 165 -12.52 -5.51 0.08
CA THR A 165 -13.87 -5.62 0.65
C THR A 165 -13.90 -5.88 2.15
N GLY A 166 -12.76 -6.22 2.76
CA GLY A 166 -12.63 -6.54 4.17
C GLY A 166 -12.66 -5.31 5.09
N VAL A 167 -12.09 -4.18 4.64
CA VAL A 167 -12.04 -2.93 5.41
C VAL A 167 -12.95 -1.87 4.79
N TYR A 168 -13.66 -1.10 5.63
CA TYR A 168 -14.63 -0.12 5.16
C TYR A 168 -13.99 0.99 4.31
N PHE A 169 -12.81 1.48 4.70
CA PHE A 169 -12.01 2.41 3.92
C PHE A 169 -11.75 1.91 2.48
N ASN A 170 -11.37 0.64 2.31
CA ASN A 170 -11.12 0.06 0.99
C ASN A 170 -12.44 -0.10 0.19
N ARG A 171 -13.54 -0.47 0.85
CA ARG A 171 -14.88 -0.53 0.24
C ARG A 171 -15.38 0.82 -0.28
N LEU A 172 -14.98 1.92 0.37
CA LEU A 172 -15.24 3.29 -0.10
C LEU A 172 -14.45 3.65 -1.36
N GLY A 173 -13.51 2.80 -1.80
CA GLY A 173 -12.58 3.07 -2.89
C GLY A 173 -11.24 3.63 -2.43
N GLY A 174 -10.91 3.47 -1.14
CA GLY A 174 -9.62 3.79 -0.55
C GLY A 174 -9.22 5.27 -0.61
N TYR A 175 -7.92 5.52 -0.46
CA TYR A 175 -7.36 6.88 -0.31
C TYR A 175 -7.75 7.82 -1.46
N GLY A 176 -7.67 7.35 -2.70
CA GLY A 176 -8.01 8.15 -3.88
C GLY A 176 -9.47 8.63 -3.85
N THR A 177 -10.40 7.75 -3.52
CA THR A 177 -11.83 8.11 -3.47
C THR A 177 -12.14 9.00 -2.27
N VAL A 178 -11.58 8.68 -1.10
CA VAL A 178 -11.75 9.51 0.11
C VAL A 178 -11.20 10.92 -0.10
N ARG A 179 -10.04 11.08 -0.75
CA ARG A 179 -9.49 12.39 -1.08
C ARG A 179 -10.41 13.19 -2.01
N VAL A 180 -10.96 12.56 -3.06
CA VAL A 180 -11.94 13.21 -3.96
C VAL A 180 -13.23 13.59 -3.22
N LEU A 181 -13.69 12.74 -2.30
CA LEU A 181 -14.83 13.04 -1.42
C LEU A 181 -14.56 14.27 -0.56
N VAL A 182 -13.42 14.33 0.13
CA VAL A 182 -13.03 15.49 0.95
C VAL A 182 -12.92 16.76 0.10
N GLN A 183 -12.31 16.69 -1.09
CA GLN A 183 -12.21 17.84 -1.98
C GLN A 183 -13.57 18.37 -2.44
N THR A 184 -14.49 17.46 -2.76
CA THR A 184 -15.85 17.80 -3.19
C THR A 184 -16.64 18.40 -2.02
N PHE A 185 -16.52 17.80 -0.84
CA PHE A 185 -17.10 18.30 0.41
C PHE A 185 -16.60 19.70 0.76
N LEU A 186 -15.28 19.95 0.74
CA LEU A 186 -14.73 21.29 1.01
C LEU A 186 -15.16 22.32 -0.04
N GLY A 187 -15.43 21.89 -1.28
CA GLY A 187 -16.05 22.72 -2.30
C GLY A 187 -17.45 23.19 -1.89
N HIS A 188 -18.31 22.25 -1.45
CA HIS A 188 -19.65 22.58 -0.94
C HIS A 188 -19.60 23.50 0.28
N VAL A 189 -18.72 23.21 1.24
CA VAL A 189 -18.50 24.06 2.43
C VAL A 189 -18.06 25.47 2.05
N GLY A 190 -17.21 25.61 1.02
CA GLY A 190 -16.77 26.92 0.53
C GLY A 190 -17.92 27.75 -0.06
N ASP A 191 -18.87 27.09 -0.72
CA ASP A 191 -20.05 27.71 -1.33
C ASP A 191 -21.18 27.96 -0.31
N ASP A 192 -21.19 27.29 0.84
CA ASP A 192 -22.22 27.44 1.87
C ASP A 192 -22.02 28.71 2.72
N SER A 193 -22.79 29.75 2.38
CA SER A 193 -22.82 31.01 3.12
C SER A 193 -23.22 30.92 4.60
N ARG A 194 -23.78 29.79 5.06
CA ARG A 194 -24.09 29.55 6.47
C ARG A 194 -22.82 29.34 7.30
N ILE A 195 -21.83 28.63 6.74
CA ILE A 195 -20.67 28.13 7.51
C ILE A 195 -19.30 28.52 6.93
N ASN A 196 -19.21 28.96 5.66
CA ASN A 196 -17.92 29.24 5.02
C ASN A 196 -17.06 30.29 5.75
N GLY A 197 -17.70 31.18 6.52
CA GLY A 197 -17.02 32.17 7.36
C GLY A 197 -16.09 31.57 8.42
N PHE A 198 -16.37 30.36 8.93
CA PHE A 198 -15.50 29.66 9.88
C PHE A 198 -14.14 29.29 9.28
N PHE A 199 -14.06 29.15 7.96
CA PHE A 199 -12.88 28.66 7.25
C PHE A 199 -12.08 29.76 6.55
N ALA A 200 -12.45 31.04 6.72
CA ALA A 200 -11.90 32.15 5.95
C ALA A 200 -10.38 32.37 6.09
N THR A 201 -9.77 31.85 7.15
CA THR A 201 -8.33 31.94 7.40
C THR A 201 -7.66 30.57 7.52
N THR A 202 -8.36 29.50 7.16
CA THR A 202 -7.87 28.13 7.29
C THR A 202 -6.89 27.80 6.17
N ASP A 203 -5.83 27.06 6.49
CA ASP A 203 -5.02 26.40 5.48
C ASP A 203 -5.83 25.21 4.94
N LEU A 204 -6.41 25.39 3.76
CA LEU A 204 -7.30 24.39 3.17
C LEU A 204 -6.55 23.11 2.76
N GLN A 205 -5.25 23.19 2.46
CA GLN A 205 -4.48 21.98 2.13
C GLN A 205 -4.26 21.14 3.38
N ASP A 206 -3.86 21.77 4.49
CA ASP A 206 -3.73 21.06 5.78
C ASP A 206 -5.08 20.51 6.24
N LEU A 207 -6.17 21.28 6.11
CA LEU A 207 -7.52 20.79 6.45
C LEU A 207 -7.93 19.59 5.59
N GLU A 208 -7.69 19.63 4.27
CA GLU A 208 -7.95 18.49 3.37
C GLU A 208 -7.19 17.25 3.84
N ASP A 209 -5.88 17.38 4.13
CA ASP A 209 -5.05 16.27 4.57
C ASP A 209 -5.54 15.70 5.92
N LYS A 210 -5.93 16.55 6.88
CA LYS A 210 -6.48 16.11 8.17
C LYS A 210 -7.84 15.42 8.05
N LEU A 211 -8.72 15.90 7.18
CA LEU A 211 -10.02 15.25 6.93
C LEU A 211 -9.84 13.88 6.26
N VAL A 212 -8.89 13.74 5.34
CA VAL A 212 -8.56 12.45 4.73
C VAL A 212 -8.01 11.48 5.78
N GLU A 213 -7.06 11.91 6.62
CA GLU A 213 -6.54 11.10 7.72
C GLU A 213 -7.67 10.66 8.67
N GLN A 214 -8.55 11.59 9.06
CA GLN A 214 -9.64 11.34 9.99
C GLN A 214 -10.67 10.35 9.43
N ILE A 215 -11.09 10.51 8.17
CA ILE A 215 -12.02 9.58 7.53
C ILE A 215 -11.36 8.22 7.37
N CYS A 216 -10.10 8.16 6.97
CA CYS A 216 -9.36 6.92 6.84
C CYS A 216 -9.30 6.15 8.16
N GLU A 217 -8.89 6.79 9.26
CA GLU A 217 -8.85 6.17 10.59
C GLU A 217 -10.26 5.74 11.06
N ALA A 218 -11.26 6.61 10.89
CA ALA A 218 -12.63 6.34 11.32
C ALA A 218 -13.33 5.23 10.51
N THR A 219 -12.76 4.84 9.37
CA THR A 219 -13.29 3.78 8.48
C THR A 219 -12.39 2.55 8.48
N ASP A 220 -11.64 2.35 9.58
CA ASP A 220 -10.73 1.23 9.83
C ASP A 220 -9.56 1.12 8.82
N GLY A 221 -9.24 2.21 8.12
CA GLY A 221 -8.06 2.31 7.28
C GLY A 221 -6.78 2.45 8.10
N TYR A 222 -5.63 2.22 7.46
CA TYR A 222 -4.31 2.26 8.11
C TYR A 222 -3.85 3.67 8.55
N CYS A 223 -4.52 4.73 8.11
CA CYS A 223 -4.07 6.08 8.42
C CYS A 223 -4.18 6.36 9.92
N VAL A 224 -3.28 7.22 10.40
CA VAL A 224 -3.34 7.77 11.74
C VAL A 224 -3.70 9.24 11.60
N TYR A 225 -4.77 9.65 12.29
CA TYR A 225 -5.13 11.05 12.44
C TYR A 225 -4.13 11.75 13.33
N THR A 226 -3.46 12.76 12.77
CA THR A 226 -2.38 13.50 13.44
C THR A 226 -2.78 14.91 13.87
N GLY A 227 -4.05 15.27 13.66
CA GLY A 227 -4.58 16.58 14.04
C GLY A 227 -4.91 16.70 15.53
N ALA A 228 -5.40 17.88 15.92
CA ALA A 228 -5.93 18.10 17.26
C ALA A 228 -7.23 17.33 17.48
N ASP A 229 -7.53 16.96 18.73
CA ASP A 229 -8.82 16.38 19.07
C ASP A 229 -9.98 17.36 18.79
N MET A 230 -11.19 16.82 18.62
CA MET A 230 -12.33 17.61 18.16
C MET A 230 -12.72 18.75 19.13
N VAL A 231 -12.50 18.58 20.44
CA VAL A 231 -12.74 19.63 21.43
C VAL A 231 -11.72 20.76 21.26
N THR A 232 -10.44 20.42 21.24
CA THR A 232 -9.36 21.40 21.12
C THR A 232 -9.40 22.14 19.79
N ALA A 233 -9.66 21.44 18.69
CA ALA A 233 -9.69 22.01 17.34
C ALA A 233 -10.81 23.05 17.17
N HIS A 234 -11.95 22.85 17.84
CA HIS A 234 -13.15 23.68 17.67
C HIS A 234 -13.46 24.61 18.85
N ALA A 235 -12.62 24.59 19.89
CA ALA A 235 -12.81 25.41 21.09
C ALA A 235 -12.91 26.92 20.78
N GLY A 236 -13.96 27.56 21.26
CA GLY A 236 -14.17 29.01 21.11
C GLY A 236 -14.65 29.43 19.73
N LEU A 237 -14.90 28.49 18.81
CA LEU A 237 -15.54 28.77 17.53
C LEU A 237 -17.04 28.99 17.68
N CYS A 238 -17.63 28.61 18.82
CA CYS A 238 -19.05 28.82 19.10
C CYS A 238 -19.99 28.22 18.05
N ILE A 239 -19.59 27.06 17.52
CA ILE A 239 -20.36 26.29 16.54
C ILE A 239 -21.70 25.90 17.16
N SER A 240 -22.79 26.20 16.45
CA SER A 240 -24.15 25.82 16.84
C SER A 240 -24.58 24.50 16.23
N ASP A 241 -25.68 23.94 16.74
CA ASP A 241 -26.30 22.76 16.13
C ASP A 241 -26.65 22.99 14.65
N SER A 242 -27.13 24.19 14.29
CA SER A 242 -27.46 24.52 12.89
C SER A 242 -26.24 24.63 11.99
N ASP A 243 -25.09 25.04 12.52
CA ASP A 243 -23.84 25.09 11.75
C ASP A 243 -23.31 23.68 11.51
N PHE A 244 -23.38 22.82 12.53
CA PHE A 244 -23.02 21.41 12.39
C PHE A 244 -23.96 20.68 11.41
N ASP A 245 -25.26 20.94 11.48
CA ASP A 245 -26.24 20.35 10.54
C ASP A 245 -25.96 20.79 9.10
N ALA A 246 -25.59 22.06 8.88
CA ALA A 246 -25.18 22.55 7.57
C ALA A 246 -23.95 21.81 7.03
N LEU A 247 -22.94 21.58 7.87
CA LEU A 247 -21.76 20.80 7.51
C LEU A 247 -22.11 19.36 7.12
N VAL A 248 -23.02 18.71 7.85
CA VAL A 248 -23.50 17.36 7.52
C VAL A 248 -24.22 17.36 6.17
N GLU A 249 -25.07 18.36 5.89
CA GLU A 249 -25.74 18.50 4.60
C GLU A 249 -24.74 18.62 3.43
N ASP A 250 -23.66 19.39 3.60
CA ASP A 250 -22.61 19.54 2.59
C ASP A 250 -21.84 18.22 2.35
N LEU A 251 -21.61 17.42 3.40
CA LEU A 251 -21.00 16.09 3.26
C LEU A 251 -21.93 15.13 2.49
N LEU A 252 -23.22 15.13 2.80
CA LEU A 252 -24.20 14.29 2.10
C LEU A 252 -24.32 14.70 0.62
N ALA A 253 -24.29 15.99 0.32
CA ALA A 253 -24.24 16.49 -1.06
C ALA A 253 -23.00 16.00 -1.82
N ALA A 254 -21.82 15.98 -1.16
CA ALA A 254 -20.61 15.42 -1.75
C ALA A 254 -20.73 13.91 -2.03
N CYS A 255 -21.32 13.15 -1.10
CA CYS A 255 -21.59 11.74 -1.30
C CYS A 255 -22.55 11.51 -2.47
N ASP A 256 -23.63 12.29 -2.57
CA ASP A 256 -24.60 12.22 -3.69
C ASP A 256 -23.93 12.52 -5.04
N ASP A 257 -23.10 13.56 -5.12
CA ASP A 257 -22.38 13.94 -6.35
C ASP A 257 -21.43 12.83 -6.83
N LEU A 258 -20.83 12.09 -5.90
CA LEU A 258 -19.87 11.03 -6.18
C LEU A 258 -20.51 9.63 -6.25
N GLY A 259 -21.79 9.51 -5.90
CA GLY A 259 -22.49 8.23 -5.81
C GLY A 259 -21.96 7.32 -4.69
N VAL A 260 -21.40 7.90 -3.63
CA VAL A 260 -20.98 7.16 -2.43
C VAL A 260 -22.24 6.80 -1.63
N PRO A 261 -22.55 5.52 -1.44
CA PRO A 261 -23.75 5.12 -0.71
C PRO A 261 -23.64 5.47 0.78
N TYR A 262 -24.74 5.92 1.37
CA TYR A 262 -24.89 6.15 2.80
C TYR A 262 -26.33 5.85 3.24
N ALA A 263 -26.54 5.52 4.52
CA ALA A 263 -27.86 5.16 5.05
C ALA A 263 -28.18 5.92 6.34
N LEU A 264 -29.04 6.94 6.24
CA LEU A 264 -29.41 7.80 7.38
C LEU A 264 -30.25 7.12 8.47
N ASP A 265 -30.81 5.95 8.19
CA ASP A 265 -31.63 5.18 9.13
C ASP A 265 -30.85 4.09 9.88
N GLY A 266 -29.53 4.01 9.67
CA GLY A 266 -28.65 3.01 10.26
C GLY A 266 -28.96 1.57 9.81
N SER A 267 -29.69 1.41 8.70
CA SER A 267 -30.13 0.08 8.22
C SER A 267 -29.14 -0.62 7.28
N GLU A 268 -28.09 0.07 6.83
CA GLU A 268 -27.06 -0.53 5.96
C GLU A 268 -25.73 -0.78 6.67
N GLU A 269 -24.98 -1.74 6.13
CA GLU A 269 -23.64 -2.16 6.57
C GLU A 269 -22.55 -1.10 6.29
N ILE A 270 -22.92 0.03 5.69
CA ILE A 270 -22.05 1.08 5.10
C ILE A 270 -22.42 2.44 5.72
N ASP A 271 -22.37 2.55 7.05
CA ASP A 271 -22.55 3.86 7.69
C ASP A 271 -21.49 4.20 8.75
N GLY A 272 -20.25 3.74 8.52
CA GLY A 272 -19.12 4.10 9.39
C GLY A 272 -18.82 5.61 9.37
N LEU A 273 -19.01 6.27 8.23
CA LEU A 273 -18.72 7.69 8.06
C LEU A 273 -19.68 8.58 8.86
N LEU A 274 -21.00 8.38 8.73
CA LEU A 274 -21.96 9.20 9.48
C LEU A 274 -22.02 8.79 10.95
N LEU A 275 -21.78 7.53 11.29
CA LEU A 275 -21.66 7.11 12.68
C LEU A 275 -20.47 7.81 13.38
N ALA A 276 -19.31 7.86 12.72
CA ALA A 276 -18.15 8.58 13.24
C ALA A 276 -18.46 10.07 13.42
N LEU A 277 -19.06 10.71 12.41
CA LEU A 277 -19.43 12.12 12.47
C LEU A 277 -20.47 12.42 13.56
N ALA A 278 -21.49 11.57 13.70
CA ALA A 278 -22.52 11.71 14.74
C ALA A 278 -21.92 11.65 16.15
N GLY A 279 -20.89 10.81 16.36
CA GLY A 279 -20.15 10.73 17.62
C GLY A 279 -19.41 12.03 17.97
N MET A 280 -18.94 12.78 16.96
CA MET A 280 -18.14 13.99 17.16
C MET A 280 -18.97 15.24 17.51
N ARG A 281 -20.30 15.23 17.29
CA ARG A 281 -21.16 16.41 17.53
C ARG A 281 -20.98 16.99 18.93
N GLY A 282 -20.94 16.12 19.95
CA GLY A 282 -20.82 16.54 21.35
C GLY A 282 -19.50 17.22 21.70
N ASP A 283 -18.45 16.95 20.92
CA ASP A 283 -17.12 17.53 21.11
C ASP A 283 -16.95 18.85 20.33
N ILE A 284 -17.75 19.07 19.28
CA ILE A 284 -17.64 20.21 18.37
C ILE A 284 -18.62 21.33 18.71
N VAL A 285 -19.86 20.99 19.05
CA VAL A 285 -20.92 21.98 19.30
C VAL A 285 -20.75 22.61 20.68
N GLU A 286 -20.51 23.92 20.73
CA GLU A 286 -20.30 24.67 21.97
C GLU A 286 -21.50 25.56 22.34
N ASN A 287 -22.30 26.01 21.35
CA ASN A 287 -23.48 26.86 21.57
C ASN A 287 -23.21 28.05 22.52
N CYS A 288 -22.24 28.92 22.19
CA CYS A 288 -21.93 30.12 22.97
C CYS A 288 -23.10 31.12 22.90
N ASN A 289 -23.93 31.15 23.93
CA ASN A 289 -24.95 32.19 24.11
C ASN A 289 -24.37 33.51 24.61
#